data_AF-A0A6N0LUK6-F1
#
_entry.id   AF-A0A6N0LUK6-F1
#
_cell.length_a   1.000
_cell.length_b   1.000
_cell.length_c   1.000
_cell.angle_alpha   90.00
_cell.angle_beta   90.00
_cell.angle_gamma   90.00
#
_symmetry.space_group_name_H-M   'P 1'
#
loop_
_entity.id
_entity.type
_entity.pdbx_description
1 polymer ?
#
loop_
_entity_poly.entity_id
_entity_poly.type
_entity_poly.pdbx_seq_one_letter_code
_entity_poly.pdbx_strand_id
1 'polypeptide(L)'
;MDHYHTAIEALVDPIHDRHKNALLQGDMESAIYLEAARNAIHQQIFAARLRSEDIIHWLKFDAELRQVGETYPDAMEGSIKVGVFDESY
;
A
#
# COMPACT_ATOMS: atom_id res chain seq x y z
N MET A 1 17.91 -3.84 -4.53
CA MET A 1 16.77 -3.83 -5.46
C MET A 1 15.53 -3.51 -4.65
N ASP A 2 14.70 -2.57 -5.11
CA ASP A 2 13.43 -2.21 -4.45
C ASP A 2 12.45 -3.39 -4.58
N HIS A 3 12.02 -3.97 -3.45
CA HIS A 3 11.10 -5.12 -3.42
C HIS A 3 9.80 -4.86 -4.18
N TYR A 4 9.34 -3.60 -4.19
CA TYR A 4 8.19 -3.18 -4.98
C TYR A 4 8.48 -3.33 -6.48
N HIS A 5 9.62 -2.82 -6.94
CA HIS A 5 10.02 -2.87 -8.34
C HIS A 5 10.18 -4.32 -8.84
N THR A 6 10.84 -5.17 -8.06
CA THR A 6 10.98 -6.60 -8.38
C THR A 6 9.64 -7.33 -8.47
N ALA A 7 8.67 -6.97 -7.61
CA ALA A 7 7.32 -7.55 -7.69
C ALA A 7 6.55 -7.10 -8.93
N ILE A 8 6.70 -5.85 -9.35
CA ILE A 8 6.12 -5.33 -10.61
C ILE A 8 6.70 -6.08 -11.81
N GLU A 9 8.03 -6.16 -11.91
CA GLU A 9 8.71 -6.88 -13.00
C GLU A 9 8.30 -8.35 -13.10
N ALA A 10 8.16 -9.02 -11.95
CA ALA A 10 7.83 -10.44 -11.92
C ALA A 10 6.36 -10.75 -12.22
N LEU A 11 5.42 -9.87 -11.81
CA LEU A 11 3.99 -10.19 -11.78
C LEU A 11 3.12 -9.34 -12.71
N VAL A 12 3.53 -8.10 -12.99
CA VAL A 12 2.74 -7.15 -13.80
C VAL A 12 3.19 -7.14 -15.25
N ASP A 13 4.50 -7.09 -15.49
CA ASP A 13 5.06 -6.99 -16.85
C ASP A 13 4.67 -8.17 -17.76
N PRO A 14 4.68 -9.45 -17.30
CA PRO A 14 4.25 -10.57 -18.14
C PRO A 14 2.77 -10.47 -18.56
N ILE A 15 1.91 -9.93 -17.69
CA ILE A 15 0.48 -9.74 -17.99
C ILE A 15 0.33 -8.58 -18.97
N HIS A 16 1.12 -7.51 -18.80
CA HIS A 16 1.13 -6.37 -19.68
C HIS A 16 1.55 -6.75 -21.12
N ASP A 17 2.54 -7.61 -21.28
CA ASP A 17 2.97 -8.10 -22.59
C ASP A 17 1.90 -8.98 -23.26
N ARG A 18 1.23 -9.84 -22.49
CA ARG A 18 0.09 -10.62 -23.00
C ARG A 18 -1.08 -9.72 -23.39
N HIS A 19 -1.35 -8.66 -22.63
CA HIS A 19 -2.38 -7.68 -22.94
C HIS A 19 -2.09 -6.98 -24.28
N LYS A 20 -0.85 -6.52 -24.49
CA LYS A 20 -0.42 -5.93 -25.77
C LYS A 20 -0.63 -6.90 -26.94
N ASN A 21 -0.25 -8.15 -26.77
CA ASN A 21 -0.42 -9.17 -27.80
C ASN A 21 -1.90 -9.42 -28.14
N ALA A 22 -2.78 -9.46 -27.14
CA ALA A 22 -4.22 -9.59 -27.36
C ALA A 22 -4.79 -8.41 -28.17
N LEU A 23 -4.38 -7.18 -27.84
CA LEU A 23 -4.76 -5.98 -28.60
C LEU A 23 -4.27 -6.03 -30.06
N LEU A 24 -3.03 -6.45 -30.30
CA LEU A 24 -2.47 -6.59 -31.65
C LEU A 24 -3.18 -7.65 -32.48
N GLN A 25 -3.70 -8.69 -31.84
CA GLN A 25 -4.46 -9.77 -32.50
C GLN A 25 -5.95 -9.45 -32.67
N GLY A 26 -6.43 -8.31 -32.14
CA GLY A 26 -7.84 -7.96 -32.13
C GLY A 26 -8.68 -8.79 -31.16
N ASP A 27 -8.05 -9.55 -30.26
CA ASP A 27 -8.72 -10.31 -29.21
C ASP A 27 -9.08 -9.37 -28.05
N MET A 28 -10.20 -8.66 -28.21
CA MET A 28 -10.66 -7.67 -27.25
C MET A 28 -11.15 -8.29 -25.93
N GLU A 29 -11.66 -9.52 -25.95
CA GLU A 29 -12.13 -10.20 -24.75
C GLU A 29 -10.96 -10.53 -23.82
N SER A 30 -9.92 -11.16 -24.36
CA SER A 30 -8.68 -11.40 -23.61
C SER A 30 -8.03 -10.09 -23.19
N ALA A 31 -8.08 -9.04 -24.02
CA ALA A 31 -7.48 -7.77 -23.68
C ALA A 31 -8.11 -7.14 -22.42
N ILE A 32 -9.45 -7.08 -22.38
CA ILE A 32 -10.19 -6.56 -21.22
C ILE A 32 -9.90 -7.38 -19.96
N TYR A 33 -9.90 -8.71 -20.07
CA TYR A 33 -9.57 -9.59 -18.95
C TYR A 33 -8.16 -9.34 -18.41
N LEU A 34 -7.17 -9.26 -19.30
CA LEU A 34 -5.77 -9.06 -18.93
C LEU A 34 -5.54 -7.67 -18.34
N GLU A 35 -6.22 -6.64 -18.82
CA GLU A 35 -6.17 -5.30 -18.23
C GLU A 35 -6.71 -5.30 -16.80
N ALA A 36 -7.88 -5.91 -16.56
CA ALA A 36 -8.45 -6.02 -15.22
C ALA A 36 -7.53 -6.79 -14.27
N ALA A 37 -6.98 -7.92 -14.72
CA ALA A 37 -6.04 -8.72 -13.94
C ALA A 37 -4.76 -7.94 -13.59
N ARG A 38 -4.18 -7.24 -14.57
CA ARG A 38 -2.99 -6.39 -14.37
C ARG A 38 -3.26 -5.32 -13.31
N ASN A 39 -4.38 -4.61 -13.42
CA ASN A 39 -4.73 -3.52 -12.50
C ASN A 39 -4.95 -4.05 -11.07
N ALA A 40 -5.61 -5.20 -10.92
CA ALA A 40 -5.83 -5.81 -9.62
C ALA A 40 -4.51 -6.20 -8.93
N ILE A 41 -3.59 -6.85 -9.66
CA ILE A 41 -2.27 -7.24 -9.12
C ILE A 41 -1.45 -6.01 -8.76
N HIS A 42 -1.46 -4.98 -9.61
CA HIS A 42 -0.75 -3.73 -9.34
C HIS A 42 -1.27 -3.04 -8.06
N GLN A 43 -2.59 -2.97 -7.88
CA GLN A 43 -3.20 -2.43 -6.67
C GLN A 43 -2.80 -3.22 -5.41
N GLN A 44 -2.73 -4.55 -5.48
CA GLN A 44 -2.30 -5.39 -4.36
C GLN A 44 -0.84 -5.11 -3.96
N ILE A 45 0.06 -5.03 -4.94
CA ILE A 45 1.48 -4.72 -4.71
C ILE A 45 1.62 -3.32 -4.10
N PHE A 46 0.87 -2.34 -4.62
CA PHE A 46 0.87 -0.98 -4.07
C PHE A 46 0.34 -0.91 -2.63
N ALA A 47 -0.77 -1.60 -2.32
CA ALA A 47 -1.30 -1.67 -0.96
C ALA A 47 -0.34 -2.37 0.02
N ALA A 48 0.40 -3.39 -0.43
CA ALA A 48 1.45 -4.02 0.36
C ALA A 48 2.60 -3.05 0.67
N ARG A 49 2.99 -2.23 -0.30
CA ARG A 49 3.99 -1.17 -0.11
C ARG A 49 3.51 -0.13 0.90
N LEU A 50 2.31 0.42 0.74
CA LEU A 50 1.75 1.42 1.66
C LEU A 50 1.74 0.90 3.10
N ARG A 51 1.25 -0.32 3.33
CA ARG A 51 1.27 -0.92 4.67
C ARG A 51 2.69 -1.06 5.24
N SER A 52 3.67 -1.38 4.40
CA SER A 52 5.06 -1.48 4.83
C SER A 52 5.63 -0.11 5.22
N GLU A 53 5.30 0.93 4.44
CA GLU A 53 5.67 2.32 4.74
C GLU A 53 5.01 2.80 6.05
N ASP A 54 3.73 2.48 6.27
CA ASP A 54 3.02 2.79 7.52
C ASP A 54 3.67 2.14 8.74
N ILE A 55 4.07 0.86 8.64
CA ILE A 55 4.79 0.16 9.72
C ILE A 55 6.13 0.84 9.99
N ILE A 56 6.86 1.24 8.95
CA ILE A 56 8.14 1.95 9.11
C ILE A 56 7.93 3.30 9.79
N HIS A 57 6.90 4.07 9.39
CA HIS A 57 6.57 5.33 10.04
C HIS A 57 6.19 5.13 11.51
N TRP A 58 5.38 4.11 11.80
CA TRP A 58 4.99 3.74 13.16
C TRP A 58 6.21 3.42 14.03
N LEU A 59 7.12 2.57 13.55
CA LEU A 59 8.34 2.20 14.27
C LEU A 59 9.27 3.40 14.50
N LYS A 60 9.39 4.30 13.52
CA LYS A 60 10.19 5.53 13.67
C LYS A 60 9.61 6.44 14.75
N PHE A 61 8.30 6.67 14.71
CA PHE A 61 7.64 7.53 15.68
C PHE A 61 7.68 6.94 17.10
N ASP A 62 7.50 5.61 17.25
CA ASP A 62 7.68 4.95 18.55
C ASP A 62 9.14 5.05 19.05
N ALA A 63 10.13 4.96 18.16
CA ALA A 63 11.53 5.16 18.53
C ALA A 63 11.84 6.60 18.98
N GLU A 64 11.17 7.59 18.41
CA GLU A 64 11.25 9.00 18.83
C GLU A 64 10.58 9.22 20.20
N LEU A 65 9.38 8.67 20.40
CA LEU A 65 8.66 8.75 21.68
C LEU A 65 9.45 8.11 22.84
N ARG A 66 10.11 6.98 22.59
CA ARG A 66 10.95 6.33 23.61
C ARG A 66 12.12 7.20 24.07
N GLN A 67 12.59 8.15 23.26
CA GLN A 67 13.64 9.09 23.67
C GLN A 67 13.14 10.08 24.73
N VAL A 68 11.83 10.33 24.78
CA VAL A 68 11.19 11.22 25.76
C VAL A 68 10.48 10.45 26.88
N GLY A 69 10.65 9.12 26.93
CA GLY A 69 10.08 8.26 27.97
C GLY A 69 8.62 7.86 27.73
N GLU A 70 8.11 8.06 26.53
CA GLU A 70 6.75 7.66 26.11
C GLU A 70 6.79 6.50 25.11
N THR A 71 5.65 5.86 24.88
CA THR A 71 5.48 4.89 23.79
C THR A 71 4.34 5.29 22.86
N TYR A 72 4.31 4.75 21.65
CA TYR A 72 3.24 5.02 20.70
C TYR A 72 1.84 4.73 21.26
N PRO A 73 1.58 3.59 21.94
CA PRO A 73 0.30 3.36 22.61
C PRO A 73 -0.08 4.46 23.61
N ASP A 74 0.88 4.94 24.42
CA ASP A 74 0.64 5.97 25.43
C ASP A 74 0.24 7.31 24.78
N ALA A 75 0.96 7.72 23.72
CA ALA A 75 0.68 8.94 22.98
C ALA A 75 -0.68 8.88 22.26
N MET A 76 -1.01 7.74 21.65
CA MET A 76 -2.30 7.55 20.96
C MET A 76 -3.48 7.49 21.94
N GLU A 77 -3.36 6.79 23.07
CA GLU A 77 -4.39 6.82 24.11
C GLU A 77 -4.59 8.23 24.68
N GLY A 78 -3.50 8.99 24.87
CA GLY A 78 -3.54 10.39 25.32
C GLY A 78 -4.32 11.27 24.33
N SER A 79 -4.04 11.16 23.03
CA SER A 79 -4.74 11.93 22.00
C SER A 79 -6.24 11.59 21.86
N ILE A 80 -6.62 10.32 22.04
CA ILE A 80 -8.03 9.89 22.07
C ILE A 80 -8.74 10.47 23.30
N LYS A 81 -8.08 10.48 24.47
CA LYS A 81 -8.63 11.09 25.69
C LYS A 81 -8.82 12.59 25.56
N VAL A 82 -7.96 13.30 24.82
CA VAL A 82 -8.10 14.75 24.57
C VAL A 82 -9.24 15.05 23.58
N GLY A 83 -9.50 14.17 22.60
CA GLY A 83 -10.57 14.33 21.61
C GLY A 83 -12.01 14.07 22.12
N VAL A 84 -12.18 13.54 23.33
CA VAL A 84 -13.50 13.24 23.92
C VAL A 84 -14.03 14.39 24.81
N PHE A 85 -13.26 15.46 25.00
CA PHE A 85 -13.66 16.61 25.82
C PHE A 85 -14.19 17.82 25.04
N ASP A 86 -14.42 17.72 23.73
CA ASP A 86 -15.05 18.78 22.92
C ASP A 86 -16.51 18.47 22.54
N GLU A 87 -17.30 18.06 23.53
CA GLU A 87 -18.77 18.13 23.48
C GLU A 87 -19.25 19.19 24.46
N SER A 88 -18.94 20.46 24.16
CA SER A 88 -19.57 21.60 24.81
C SER A 88 -20.95 21.84 24.19
N TYR A 89 -21.99 21.45 24.92
CA TYR A 89 -23.41 21.81 24.70
C TYR A 89 -23.66 23.32 24.76
#